data_AF-A0A5R9H9W3-F1
#
_entry.id   AF-A0A5R9H9W3-F1
#
_cell.length_a   1.000
_cell.length_b   1.000
_cell.length_c   1.000
_cell.angle_alpha   90.00
_cell.angle_beta   90.00
_cell.angle_gamma   90.00
#
_symmetry.space_group_name_H-M   'P 1'
#
loop_
_entity.id
_entity.type
_entity.pdbx_description
1 polymer ?
#
loop_
_entity_poly.entity_id
_entity_poly.type
_entity_poly.pdbx_seq_one_letter_code
_entity_poly.pdbx_strand_id
1 'polypeptide(L)'
;MLKKIDKIDSCYFSHDSNAKDDFKIMLLIEEMGLEGYGIFWVLIETLREQQEYKYPIRLLSVLARKYNTTLAKVEAVVAKYQLFVIEDDCFFYSQSLIRRMQPLERAREQRVIAGRISAAKRQLKTKNLLNNLKIELSESNSSQRPLNDRLTNAQQSKVNKSKVNKNKYDEIDEAEKYEELNQILLHAQVAKDKKNKQLENLSQANLQNQILD
;
A
#
# COMPACT_ATOMS: atom_id res chain seq x y z
N MET A 1 10.93 -14.92 -2.33
CA MET A 1 11.10 -13.60 -1.67
C MET A 1 10.01 -13.47 -0.61
N LEU A 2 10.36 -13.58 0.68
CA LEU A 2 9.43 -13.23 1.76
C LEU A 2 9.14 -11.72 1.67
N LYS A 3 7.88 -11.33 1.49
CA LYS A 3 7.45 -9.94 1.68
C LYS A 3 7.85 -9.57 3.11
N LYS A 4 8.65 -8.52 3.26
CA LYS A 4 8.98 -7.93 4.56
C LYS A 4 7.64 -7.65 5.25
N ILE A 5 7.46 -8.13 6.49
CA ILE A 5 6.31 -7.77 7.31
C ILE A 5 6.44 -6.27 7.55
N ASP A 6 5.62 -5.57 6.81
CA ASP A 6 5.60 -4.14 6.70
C ASP A 6 4.95 -3.64 7.99
N LYS A 7 5.71 -2.91 8.83
CA LYS A 7 5.24 -2.41 10.14
C LYS A 7 3.87 -1.75 9.96
N ILE A 8 2.90 -2.14 10.78
CA ILE A 8 1.58 -1.53 10.79
C ILE A 8 1.75 -0.15 11.41
N ASP A 9 1.87 0.86 10.55
CA ASP A 9 2.31 2.20 10.93
C ASP A 9 1.24 3.05 11.64
N SER A 10 0.05 2.50 11.98
CA SER A 10 -0.96 3.24 12.73
C SER A 10 -1.79 2.40 13.70
N CYS A 11 -1.82 2.81 14.97
CA CYS A 11 -2.76 2.32 16.00
C CYS A 11 -4.23 2.77 15.74
N TYR A 12 -4.54 3.22 14.53
CA TYR A 12 -5.81 3.81 14.15
C TYR A 12 -6.30 3.25 12.81
N PHE A 13 -7.60 3.01 12.70
CA PHE A 13 -8.34 2.84 11.45
C PHE A 13 -9.70 3.51 11.53
N SER A 14 -10.23 3.86 10.35
CA SER A 14 -11.61 4.29 10.20
C SER A 14 -12.59 3.15 10.48
N HIS A 15 -13.66 3.47 11.19
CA HIS A 15 -14.81 2.59 11.38
C HIS A 15 -16.11 3.40 11.39
N ASP A 16 -17.22 2.71 11.16
CA ASP A 16 -18.53 3.32 11.02
C ASP A 16 -19.07 3.70 12.41
N SER A 17 -19.44 4.97 12.62
CA SER A 17 -19.92 5.47 13.93
C SER A 17 -21.24 4.83 14.37
N ASN A 18 -22.02 4.33 13.40
CA ASN A 18 -23.29 3.65 13.58
C ASN A 18 -23.16 2.12 13.50
N ALA A 19 -21.97 1.54 13.66
CA ALA A 19 -21.77 0.08 13.57
C ALA A 19 -22.70 -0.71 14.51
N LYS A 20 -23.06 -0.14 15.67
CA LYS A 20 -24.02 -0.73 16.62
C LYS A 20 -25.45 -0.84 16.07
N ASP A 21 -25.81 -0.03 15.07
CA ASP A 21 -27.15 0.05 14.48
C ASP A 21 -27.28 -0.84 13.23
N ASP A 22 -26.21 -1.54 12.82
CA ASP A 22 -26.29 -2.56 11.77
C ASP A 22 -27.09 -3.76 12.26
N PHE A 23 -28.04 -4.26 11.46
CA PHE A 23 -28.95 -5.33 11.87
C PHE A 23 -28.23 -6.61 12.32
N LYS A 24 -27.04 -6.92 11.75
CA LYS A 24 -26.25 -8.09 12.14
C LYS A 24 -25.64 -7.91 13.53
N ILE A 25 -25.20 -6.70 13.83
CA ILE A 25 -24.67 -6.33 15.14
C ILE A 25 -25.79 -6.22 16.16
N MET A 26 -26.96 -5.68 15.79
CA MET A 26 -28.14 -5.68 16.65
C MET A 26 -28.56 -7.11 17.03
N LEU A 27 -28.57 -8.05 16.07
CA LEU A 27 -28.86 -9.46 16.34
C LEU A 27 -27.83 -10.10 17.28
N LEU A 28 -26.54 -9.79 17.09
CA LEU A 28 -25.47 -10.21 18.00
C LEU A 28 -25.67 -9.68 19.42
N ILE A 29 -26.02 -8.40 19.56
CA ILE A 29 -26.25 -7.76 20.85
C ILE A 29 -27.49 -8.35 21.53
N GLU A 30 -28.55 -8.65 20.78
CA GLU A 30 -29.77 -9.26 21.33
C GLU A 30 -29.48 -10.65 21.91
N GLU A 31 -28.69 -11.49 21.23
CA GLU A 31 -28.44 -12.86 21.66
C GLU A 31 -27.28 -13.01 22.67
N MET A 32 -26.23 -12.19 22.55
CA MET A 32 -24.99 -12.32 23.33
C MET A 32 -24.67 -11.07 24.18
N GLY A 33 -25.54 -10.07 24.17
CA GLY A 33 -25.31 -8.81 24.86
C GLY A 33 -24.12 -8.02 24.32
N LEU A 34 -23.67 -7.04 25.11
CA LEU A 34 -22.48 -6.25 24.79
C LEU A 34 -21.18 -7.06 24.83
N GLU A 35 -21.18 -8.24 25.45
CA GLU A 35 -20.04 -9.16 25.38
C GLU A 35 -19.79 -9.62 23.95
N GLY A 36 -20.86 -10.03 23.23
CA GLY A 36 -20.76 -10.39 21.82
C GLY A 36 -20.21 -9.24 20.97
N TYR A 37 -20.70 -8.03 21.21
CA TYR A 37 -20.21 -6.82 20.54
C TYR A 37 -18.72 -6.54 20.81
N GLY A 38 -18.28 -6.73 22.05
CA GLY A 38 -16.85 -6.63 22.40
C GLY A 38 -16.00 -7.67 21.68
N ILE A 39 -16.46 -8.93 21.61
CA ILE A 39 -15.78 -9.99 20.86
C ILE A 39 -15.66 -9.62 19.38
N PHE A 40 -16.73 -9.10 18.78
CA PHE A 40 -16.71 -8.63 17.40
C PHE A 40 -15.60 -7.57 17.18
N TRP A 41 -15.49 -6.57 18.05
CA TRP A 41 -14.45 -5.55 17.91
C TRP A 41 -13.04 -6.09 18.10
N VAL A 42 -12.83 -6.97 19.08
CA VAL A 42 -11.55 -7.67 19.27
C VAL A 42 -11.16 -8.44 18.01
N LEU A 43 -12.10 -9.09 17.34
CA LEU A 43 -11.84 -9.80 16.09
C LEU A 43 -11.48 -8.82 14.97
N ILE A 44 -12.20 -7.71 14.81
CA ILE A 44 -11.88 -6.68 13.79
C ILE A 44 -10.50 -6.07 14.01
N GLU A 45 -10.14 -5.77 15.26
CA GLU A 45 -8.81 -5.26 15.63
C GLU A 45 -7.72 -6.30 15.33
N THR A 46 -7.97 -7.57 15.68
CA THR A 46 -7.05 -8.67 15.39
C THR A 46 -6.85 -8.83 13.88
N LEU A 47 -7.92 -8.78 13.08
CA LEU A 47 -7.84 -8.84 11.62
C LEU A 47 -7.06 -7.67 11.05
N ARG A 48 -7.23 -6.46 11.60
CA ARG A 48 -6.50 -5.27 11.16
C ARG A 48 -4.98 -5.43 11.31
N GLU A 49 -4.54 -6.20 12.30
CA GLU A 49 -3.13 -6.49 12.54
C GLU A 49 -2.57 -7.63 11.67
N GLN A 50 -3.42 -8.39 10.97
CA GLN A 50 -2.96 -9.47 10.12
C GLN A 50 -2.67 -9.02 8.69
N GLN A 51 -1.79 -9.77 8.03
CA GLN A 51 -1.61 -9.66 6.60
C GLN A 51 -2.92 -10.04 5.88
N GLU A 52 -3.29 -9.26 4.86
CA GLU A 52 -4.50 -9.47 4.04
C GLU A 52 -5.82 -9.43 4.83
N TYR A 53 -5.78 -9.01 6.09
CA TYR A 53 -6.93 -8.95 6.99
C TYR A 53 -7.64 -10.30 7.18
N LYS A 54 -6.87 -11.39 7.16
CA LYS A 54 -7.34 -12.77 7.37
C LYS A 54 -6.76 -13.34 8.65
N TYR A 55 -7.53 -14.17 9.36
CA TYR A 55 -7.06 -14.86 10.55
C TYR A 55 -7.44 -16.35 10.55
N PRO A 56 -6.56 -17.26 10.97
CA PRO A 56 -6.83 -18.70 10.93
C PRO A 56 -7.81 -19.14 12.02
N ILE A 57 -8.83 -19.91 11.65
CA ILE A 57 -9.89 -20.38 12.56
C ILE A 57 -9.34 -21.26 13.68
N ARG A 58 -8.34 -22.10 13.39
CA ARG A 58 -7.68 -22.95 14.40
C ARG A 58 -7.10 -22.17 15.59
N LEU A 59 -6.85 -20.87 15.44
CA LEU A 59 -6.30 -20.01 16.49
C LEU A 59 -7.37 -19.26 17.30
N LEU A 60 -8.68 -19.45 17.04
CA LEU A 60 -9.74 -18.83 17.83
C LEU A 60 -9.66 -19.20 19.32
N SER A 61 -9.23 -20.42 19.64
CA SER A 61 -9.02 -20.88 21.02
C SER A 61 -7.96 -20.05 21.76
N VAL A 62 -6.96 -19.55 21.04
CA VAL A 62 -5.91 -18.68 21.58
C VAL A 62 -6.48 -17.29 21.88
N LEU A 63 -7.29 -16.74 20.96
CA LEU A 63 -7.98 -15.47 21.18
C LEU A 63 -8.94 -15.54 22.37
N ALA A 64 -9.75 -16.60 22.45
CA ALA A 64 -10.69 -16.81 23.55
C ALA A 64 -9.96 -16.77 24.91
N ARG A 65 -8.85 -17.50 25.04
CA ARG A 65 -8.03 -17.49 26.26
C ARG A 65 -7.41 -16.13 26.54
N LYS A 66 -6.89 -15.44 25.52
CA LYS A 66 -6.22 -14.14 25.67
C LYS A 66 -7.16 -13.07 26.21
N TYR A 67 -8.42 -13.06 25.76
CA TYR A 67 -9.41 -12.05 26.12
C TYR A 67 -10.42 -12.54 27.17
N ASN A 68 -10.10 -13.64 27.86
CA ASN A 68 -10.91 -14.21 28.94
C ASN A 68 -12.38 -14.45 28.55
N THR A 69 -12.59 -15.05 27.38
CA THR A 69 -13.90 -15.52 26.91
C THR A 69 -13.83 -17.00 26.55
N THR A 70 -14.93 -17.56 26.05
CA THR A 70 -15.01 -18.99 25.68
C THR A 70 -14.88 -19.17 24.17
N LEU A 71 -14.31 -20.31 23.75
CA LEU A 71 -14.17 -20.64 22.32
C LEU A 71 -15.54 -20.62 21.61
N ALA A 72 -16.56 -21.23 22.23
CA ALA A 72 -17.91 -21.28 21.68
C ALA A 72 -18.50 -19.90 21.39
N LYS A 73 -18.25 -18.91 22.27
CA LYS A 73 -18.68 -17.52 22.03
C LYS A 73 -17.96 -16.91 20.83
N VAL A 74 -16.65 -17.09 20.72
CA VAL A 74 -15.87 -16.55 19.59
C VAL A 74 -16.30 -17.20 18.27
N GLU A 75 -16.47 -18.52 18.25
CA GLU A 75 -16.96 -19.28 17.09
C GLU A 75 -18.36 -18.83 16.68
N ALA A 76 -19.27 -18.62 17.64
CA ALA A 76 -20.60 -18.08 17.36
C ALA A 76 -20.53 -16.70 16.70
N VAL A 77 -19.68 -15.79 17.19
CA VAL A 77 -19.51 -14.46 16.57
C VAL A 77 -18.98 -14.57 15.13
N VAL A 78 -18.03 -15.47 14.87
CA VAL A 78 -17.44 -15.68 13.55
C VAL A 78 -18.45 -16.28 12.56
N ALA A 79 -19.21 -17.30 12.97
CA ALA A 79 -20.01 -18.11 12.05
C ALA A 79 -21.50 -17.75 11.98
N LYS A 80 -22.13 -17.30 13.09
CA LYS A 80 -23.60 -17.24 13.20
C LYS A 80 -24.21 -15.97 12.64
N TYR A 81 -23.55 -14.82 12.78
CA TYR A 81 -24.15 -13.50 12.53
C TYR A 81 -23.83 -12.91 11.15
N GLN A 82 -23.18 -13.67 10.26
CA GLN A 82 -22.79 -13.22 8.91
C GLN A 82 -21.95 -11.92 8.92
N LEU A 83 -21.17 -11.72 9.99
CA LEU A 83 -20.25 -10.59 10.17
C LEU A 83 -18.91 -10.83 9.47
N PHE A 84 -18.56 -12.11 9.28
CA PHE A 84 -17.33 -12.58 8.68
C PHE A 84 -17.63 -13.56 7.55
N VAL A 85 -16.68 -13.68 6.62
CA VAL A 85 -16.66 -14.70 5.57
C VAL A 85 -15.59 -15.71 5.95
N ILE A 86 -15.93 -17.00 5.83
CA ILE A 86 -15.00 -18.12 6.05
C ILE A 86 -14.52 -18.60 4.68
N GLU A 87 -13.21 -18.72 4.54
CA GLU A 87 -12.51 -19.15 3.32
C GLU A 87 -11.83 -20.50 3.60
N ASP A 88 -12.19 -21.50 2.79
CA ASP A 88 -11.65 -22.86 2.82
C ASP A 88 -11.69 -23.56 4.19
N ASP A 89 -12.65 -23.17 5.05
CA ASP A 89 -12.75 -23.58 6.47
C ASP A 89 -11.47 -23.36 7.30
N CYS A 90 -10.51 -22.60 6.77
CA CYS A 90 -9.19 -22.40 7.35
C CYS A 90 -9.03 -20.99 7.89
N PHE A 91 -9.55 -19.99 7.18
CA PHE A 91 -9.40 -18.58 7.51
C PHE A 91 -10.75 -17.88 7.55
N PHE A 92 -10.83 -16.79 8.30
CA PHE A 92 -11.96 -15.87 8.23
C PHE A 92 -11.49 -14.43 8.04
N TYR A 93 -12.34 -13.61 7.44
CA TYR A 93 -12.11 -12.18 7.25
C TYR A 93 -13.42 -11.38 7.28
N SER A 94 -13.30 -10.05 7.38
CA SER A 94 -14.46 -9.15 7.29
C SER A 94 -14.42 -8.34 6.00
N GLN A 95 -15.41 -8.54 5.12
CA GLN A 95 -15.54 -7.77 3.88
C GLN A 95 -15.67 -6.26 4.15
N SER A 96 -16.36 -5.92 5.25
CA SER A 96 -16.55 -4.54 5.69
C SER A 96 -15.21 -3.88 6.06
N LEU A 97 -14.35 -4.59 6.79
CA LEU A 97 -13.00 -4.14 7.12
C LEU A 97 -12.14 -3.96 5.86
N ILE A 98 -12.11 -4.95 4.96
CA ILE A 98 -11.32 -4.88 3.71
C ILE A 98 -11.70 -3.64 2.92
N ARG A 99 -13.01 -3.39 2.73
CA ARG A 99 -13.51 -2.19 2.02
C ARG A 99 -13.00 -0.90 2.64
N ARG A 100 -13.02 -0.77 3.97
CA ARG A 100 -12.51 0.42 4.66
C ARG A 100 -10.99 0.56 4.56
N MET A 101 -10.27 -0.55 4.43
CA MET A 101 -8.80 -0.55 4.34
C MET A 101 -8.28 -0.29 2.91
N GLN A 102 -9.07 -0.55 1.86
CA GLN A 102 -8.65 -0.32 0.48
C GLN A 102 -8.09 1.08 0.18
N PRO A 103 -8.67 2.20 0.67
CA PRO A 103 -8.08 3.53 0.47
C PRO A 103 -6.71 3.67 1.14
N LEU A 104 -6.55 3.11 2.33
CA LEU A 104 -5.28 3.13 3.06
C LEU A 104 -4.19 2.37 2.30
N GLU A 105 -4.51 1.18 1.81
CA GLU A 105 -3.58 0.35 1.03
C GLU A 105 -3.19 1.02 -0.28
N ARG A 106 -4.15 1.59 -1.02
CA ARG A 106 -3.86 2.37 -2.25
C ARG A 106 -2.92 3.54 -1.97
N ALA A 107 -3.16 4.30 -0.89
CA ALA A 107 -2.29 5.41 -0.51
C ALA A 107 -0.90 4.95 -0.07
N ARG A 108 -0.78 3.76 0.55
CA ARG A 108 0.51 3.14 0.90
C ARG A 108 1.28 2.76 -0.36
N GLU A 109 0.63 2.08 -1.29
CA GLU A 109 1.23 1.65 -2.56
C GLU A 109 1.73 2.85 -3.38
N GLN A 110 0.93 3.90 -3.49
CA GLN A 110 1.32 5.13 -4.18
C GLN A 110 2.57 5.77 -3.57
N ARG A 111 2.67 5.83 -2.24
CA ARG A 111 3.87 6.35 -1.55
C ARG A 111 5.10 5.50 -1.82
N VAL A 112 4.96 4.17 -1.84
CA VAL A 112 6.06 3.26 -2.17
C VAL A 112 6.54 3.49 -3.62
N ILE A 113 5.61 3.60 -4.57
CA ILE A 113 5.92 3.87 -5.99
C ILE A 113 6.63 5.21 -6.14
N ALA A 114 6.08 6.29 -5.55
CA ALA A 114 6.67 7.62 -5.59
C ALA A 114 8.08 7.65 -4.96
N GLY A 115 8.27 6.93 -3.85
CA GLY A 115 9.57 6.78 -3.20
C GLY A 115 10.60 6.08 -4.09
N ARG A 116 10.20 5.00 -4.78
CA ARG A 116 11.05 4.30 -5.76
C ARG A 116 11.43 5.19 -6.94
N ILE A 117 10.47 5.90 -7.52
CA ILE A 117 10.71 6.84 -8.63
C ILE A 117 11.69 7.94 -8.19
N SER A 118 11.48 8.52 -7.02
CA SER A 118 12.35 9.57 -6.48
C SER A 118 13.77 9.07 -6.22
N ALA A 119 13.92 7.85 -5.68
CA ALA A 119 15.21 7.24 -5.45
C ALA A 119 15.96 6.98 -6.77
N ALA A 120 15.27 6.44 -7.77
CA ALA A 120 15.84 6.24 -9.12
C ALA A 120 16.29 7.57 -9.75
N LYS A 121 15.48 8.63 -9.64
CA LYS A 121 15.84 9.98 -10.14
C LYS A 121 17.11 10.51 -9.49
N ARG A 122 17.28 10.34 -8.18
CA ARG A 122 18.51 10.74 -7.45
C ARG A 122 19.72 9.94 -7.93
N GLN A 123 19.59 8.63 -8.07
CA GLN A 123 20.68 7.78 -8.56
C GLN A 123 21.12 8.15 -9.98
N LEU A 124 20.18 8.44 -10.88
CA LEU A 124 20.49 8.87 -12.24
C LEU A 124 21.27 10.20 -12.24
N LYS A 125 20.81 11.19 -11.46
CA LYS A 125 21.53 12.48 -11.33
C LYS A 125 22.96 12.28 -10.81
N THR A 126 23.14 11.44 -9.79
CA THR A 126 24.49 11.12 -9.27
C THR A 126 25.35 10.43 -10.33
N LYS A 127 24.81 9.47 -11.08
CA LYS A 127 25.53 8.80 -12.17
C LYS A 127 25.94 9.78 -13.28
N ASN A 128 25.04 10.67 -13.69
CA ASN A 128 25.33 11.68 -14.71
C ASN A 128 26.42 12.64 -14.23
N LEU A 129 26.38 13.10 -12.98
CA LEU A 129 27.43 13.94 -12.41
C LEU A 129 28.79 13.24 -12.38
N LEU A 130 28.83 11.96 -11.98
CA LEU A 130 30.06 11.16 -11.99
C LEU A 130 30.61 10.95 -13.40
N ASN A 131 29.75 10.73 -14.38
CA ASN A 131 30.16 10.60 -15.78
C ASN A 131 30.75 11.91 -16.31
N ASN A 132 30.11 13.05 -16.03
CA ASN A 132 30.62 14.37 -16.44
C ASN A 132 31.99 14.66 -15.83
N LEU A 133 32.16 14.42 -14.52
CA LEU A 133 33.47 14.57 -13.85
C LEU A 133 34.54 13.66 -14.46
N LYS A 134 34.17 12.44 -14.86
CA LYS A 134 35.10 11.49 -15.49
C LYS A 134 35.53 11.95 -16.88
N ILE A 135 34.64 12.56 -17.66
CA ILE A 135 34.95 13.16 -18.96
C ILE A 135 35.94 14.32 -18.77
N GLU A 136 35.67 15.25 -17.85
CA GLU A 136 36.55 16.40 -17.54
C GLU A 136 37.96 15.95 -17.11
N LEU A 137 38.06 14.88 -16.31
CA LEU A 137 39.34 14.32 -15.87
C LEU A 137 40.11 13.62 -17.01
N SER A 138 39.41 13.08 -18.01
CA SER A 138 40.03 12.40 -19.17
C SER A 138 40.51 13.37 -20.26
N GLU A 139 39.92 14.57 -20.34
CA GLU A 139 40.32 15.64 -21.27
C GLU A 139 41.47 16.50 -20.73
N SER A 140 41.81 16.34 -19.45
CA SER A 140 42.88 17.09 -18.77
C SER A 140 44.25 16.41 -18.92
N ASN A 141 44.91 16.59 -20.07
CA ASN A 141 46.36 16.41 -20.18
C ASN A 141 47.08 17.74 -19.85
N SER A 142 47.99 17.68 -18.86
CA SER A 142 49.01 18.68 -18.50
C SER A 142 48.63 19.88 -17.60
N SER A 143 49.22 19.83 -16.40
CA SER A 143 49.89 20.93 -15.66
C SER A 143 49.11 22.19 -15.25
N GLN A 144 48.58 22.17 -14.01
CA GLN A 144 48.68 23.18 -12.94
C GLN A 144 47.39 23.19 -12.11
N ARG A 145 47.49 22.77 -10.85
CA ARG A 145 46.48 23.00 -9.82
C ARG A 145 47.11 23.87 -8.73
N PRO A 146 46.63 25.09 -8.43
CA PRO A 146 46.91 25.69 -7.15
C PRO A 146 46.03 25.00 -6.09
N LEU A 147 46.66 24.55 -5.02
CA LEU A 147 46.01 24.19 -3.76
C LEU A 147 45.41 25.45 -3.13
N ASN A 148 44.09 25.48 -2.94
CA ASN A 148 43.33 26.19 -1.88
C ASN A 148 41.84 26.00 -2.18
N ASP A 149 40.90 25.76 -1.26
CA ASP A 149 40.91 25.81 0.19
C ASP A 149 39.79 24.89 0.74
N ARG A 150 40.13 24.16 1.81
CA ARG A 150 39.30 23.86 2.98
C ARG A 150 37.85 23.36 2.75
N LEU A 151 37.68 22.03 2.82
CA LEU A 151 36.42 21.40 3.22
C LEU A 151 36.25 21.52 4.75
N THR A 152 35.37 22.40 5.21
CA THR A 152 34.77 22.31 6.56
C THR A 152 33.27 22.60 6.52
N ASN A 153 32.53 21.55 6.89
CA ASN A 153 31.15 21.42 7.37
C ASN A 153 30.29 22.67 7.71
N ALA A 154 28.97 22.42 7.62
CA ALA A 154 27.88 22.93 8.48
C ALA A 154 27.09 24.19 8.06
N GLN A 155 25.77 23.96 8.00
CA GLN A 155 24.66 24.84 8.39
C GLN A 155 24.56 26.30 7.87
N GLN A 156 23.51 26.49 7.04
CA GLN A 156 22.56 27.61 7.02
C GLN A 156 23.09 29.05 6.81
N SER A 157 22.64 29.68 5.73
CA SER A 157 21.90 30.95 5.83
C SER A 157 21.14 31.26 4.53
N LYS A 158 19.88 31.69 4.69
CA LYS A 158 19.04 32.27 3.64
C LYS A 158 19.65 33.60 3.18
N VAL A 159 19.92 33.76 1.88
CA VAL A 159 19.87 35.08 1.22
C VAL A 159 19.27 34.91 -0.18
N ASN A 160 18.28 35.75 -0.48
CA ASN A 160 17.55 35.81 -1.73
C ASN A 160 18.18 36.85 -2.69
N LYS A 161 17.95 36.65 -4.01
CA LYS A 161 18.29 37.49 -5.20
C LYS A 161 19.65 37.13 -5.82
N SER A 162 19.77 36.85 -7.11
CA SER A 162 19.07 37.40 -8.29
C SER A 162 19.07 36.42 -9.47
N LYS A 163 18.06 36.55 -10.35
CA LYS A 163 17.89 35.81 -11.60
C LYS A 163 19.09 35.99 -12.55
N VAL A 164 19.66 34.88 -13.01
CA VAL A 164 20.32 34.78 -14.33
C VAL A 164 19.67 33.62 -15.08
N ASN A 165 19.13 33.95 -16.24
CA ASN A 165 18.27 33.15 -17.11
C ASN A 165 19.16 32.32 -18.06
N LYS A 166 19.40 31.05 -17.73
CA LYS A 166 20.00 29.97 -18.55
C LYS A 166 19.43 28.67 -17.97
N ASN A 167 18.62 27.83 -18.61
CA ASN A 167 18.21 27.65 -20.00
C ASN A 167 16.75 27.16 -20.00
N LYS A 168 15.84 27.90 -20.63
CA LYS A 168 14.44 27.50 -20.80
C LYS A 168 14.28 26.34 -21.82
N TYR A 169 15.33 26.04 -22.59
CA TYR A 169 15.31 25.05 -23.66
C TYR A 169 15.54 23.61 -23.17
N ASP A 170 16.36 23.40 -22.12
CA ASP A 170 16.64 22.04 -21.60
C ASP A 170 15.49 21.47 -20.75
N GLU A 171 14.68 22.33 -20.13
CA GLU A 171 13.49 21.92 -19.35
C GLU A 171 12.31 21.48 -20.23
N ILE A 172 12.19 22.00 -21.46
CA ILE A 172 11.10 21.68 -22.39
C ILE A 172 11.28 20.27 -22.95
N ASP A 173 12.51 19.90 -23.33
CA ASP A 173 12.84 18.59 -23.90
C ASP A 173 12.75 17.46 -22.84
N GLU A 174 13.12 17.74 -21.59
CA GLU A 174 12.87 16.78 -20.49
C GLU A 174 11.37 16.60 -20.22
N ALA A 175 10.58 17.68 -20.22
CA ALA A 175 9.14 17.62 -19.95
C ALA A 175 8.39 16.78 -20.99
N GLU A 176 8.69 16.96 -22.29
CA GLU A 176 8.10 16.17 -23.37
C GLU A 176 8.42 14.67 -23.23
N LYS A 177 9.65 14.35 -22.84
CA LYS A 177 10.06 12.96 -22.58
C LYS A 177 9.34 12.33 -21.39
N TYR A 178 9.07 13.10 -20.33
CA TYR A 178 8.29 12.62 -19.18
C TYR A 178 6.80 12.45 -19.54
N GLU A 179 6.25 13.34 -20.37
CA GLU A 179 4.90 13.23 -20.89
C GLU A 179 4.75 11.94 -21.71
N GLU A 180 5.71 11.67 -22.60
CA GLU A 180 5.74 10.47 -23.44
C GLU A 180 5.86 9.18 -22.62
N LEU A 181 6.72 9.17 -21.60
CA LEU A 181 6.83 8.07 -20.63
C LEU A 181 5.51 7.84 -19.88
N ASN A 182 4.83 8.90 -19.45
CA ASN A 182 3.55 8.78 -18.77
C ASN A 182 2.47 8.20 -19.69
N GLN A 183 2.45 8.59 -20.97
CA GLN A 183 1.51 8.02 -21.96
C GLN A 183 1.79 6.54 -22.20
N ILE A 184 3.06 6.13 -22.32
CA ILE A 184 3.45 4.72 -22.49
C ILE A 184 3.01 3.89 -21.28
N LEU A 185 3.24 4.40 -20.06
CA LEU A 185 2.86 3.71 -18.83
C LEU A 185 1.33 3.60 -18.68
N LEU A 186 0.60 4.67 -19.01
CA LEU A 186 -0.85 4.68 -18.99
C LEU A 186 -1.42 3.67 -20.00
N HIS A 187 -0.87 3.64 -21.22
CA HIS A 187 -1.28 2.68 -22.24
C HIS A 187 -1.00 1.23 -21.82
N ALA A 188 0.16 0.96 -21.22
CA ALA A 188 0.49 -0.37 -20.69
C ALA A 188 -0.48 -0.81 -19.59
N GLN A 189 -0.88 0.12 -18.71
CA GLN A 189 -1.87 -0.16 -17.66
C GLN A 189 -3.26 -0.44 -18.26
N VAL A 190 -3.73 0.39 -19.19
CA VAL A 190 -5.01 0.18 -19.88
C VAL A 190 -5.03 -1.14 -20.65
N ALA A 191 -3.93 -1.51 -21.30
CA ALA A 191 -3.82 -2.80 -21.98
C ALA A 191 -3.91 -3.98 -21.00
N LYS A 192 -3.28 -3.86 -19.83
CA LYS A 192 -3.37 -4.87 -18.76
C LYS A 192 -4.80 -4.99 -18.23
N ASP A 193 -5.47 -3.87 -18.00
CA ASP A 193 -6.85 -3.84 -17.50
C ASP A 193 -7.83 -4.40 -18.54
N LYS A 194 -7.62 -4.12 -19.83
CA LYS A 194 -8.40 -4.72 -20.93
C LYS A 194 -8.23 -6.23 -20.98
N LYS A 195 -7.00 -6.73 -20.80
CA LYS A 195 -6.71 -8.18 -20.77
C LYS A 195 -7.38 -8.85 -19.56
N ASN A 196 -7.34 -8.22 -18.39
CA ASN A 196 -8.03 -8.71 -17.20
C ASN A 196 -9.54 -8.78 -17.41
N LYS A 197 -10.14 -7.74 -18.00
CA LYS A 197 -11.58 -7.72 -18.31
C LYS A 197 -11.98 -8.80 -19.33
N GLN A 198 -11.14 -9.06 -20.33
CA GLN A 198 -11.36 -10.18 -21.26
C GLN A 198 -11.32 -11.52 -20.54
N LEU A 199 -10.36 -11.72 -19.62
CA LEU A 199 -10.25 -12.92 -18.81
C LEU A 199 -11.48 -13.13 -17.92
N GLU A 200 -11.99 -12.05 -17.34
CA GLU A 200 -13.18 -12.06 -16.50
C GLU A 200 -14.43 -12.42 -17.31
N ASN A 201 -14.60 -11.84 -18.49
CA ASN A 201 -15.71 -12.18 -19.39
C ASN A 201 -15.64 -13.65 -19.86
N LEU A 202 -14.43 -14.17 -20.17
CA LEU A 202 -14.22 -15.58 -20.52
C LEU A 202 -14.55 -16.50 -19.34
N SER A 203 -14.15 -16.11 -18.12
CA SER A 203 -14.49 -16.85 -16.90
C SER A 203 -16.00 -16.91 -16.69
N GLN A 204 -16.70 -15.78 -16.84
CA GLN A 204 -18.16 -15.72 -16.72
C GLN A 204 -18.87 -16.54 -17.80
N ALA A 205 -18.39 -16.53 -19.05
CA ALA A 205 -18.96 -17.34 -20.13
C ALA A 205 -18.77 -18.85 -19.88
N ASN A 206 -17.60 -19.26 -19.37
CA ASN A 206 -17.37 -20.66 -19.00
C ASN A 206 -18.27 -21.11 -17.84
N LEU A 207 -18.50 -20.26 -16.84
CA LEU A 207 -19.44 -20.52 -15.75
C LEU A 207 -20.88 -20.66 -16.26
N GLN A 208 -21.31 -19.81 -17.21
CA GLN A 208 -22.65 -19.90 -17.81
C GLN A 208 -22.85 -21.19 -18.61
N ASN A 209 -21.83 -21.64 -19.34
CA ASN A 209 -21.90 -22.91 -20.09
C ASN A 209 -21.96 -24.13 -19.16
N GLN A 210 -21.33 -24.10 -17.98
CA GLN A 210 -21.40 -25.19 -16.98
C GLN A 210 -22.75 -25.29 -16.26
N ILE A 211 -23.62 -24.28 -16.36
CA ILE A 211 -24.96 -24.27 -15.73
C ILE A 211 -26.04 -24.79 -16.72
N LEU A 212 -25.71 -24.89 -18.01
CA LEU A 212 -26.62 -25.29 -19.09
C LEU A 212 -26.49 -26.75 -19.51
N ASP A 213 -25.55 -27.50 -18.92
CA ASP A 213 -25.43 -28.97 -18.99
C ASP A 213 -25.94 -29.60 -17.68
#